data_AF-A0A1F9BYM6-F1
#
_entry.id   AF-A0A1F9BYM6-F1
#
_cell.length_a   1.000
_cell.length_b   1.000
_cell.length_c   1.000
_cell.angle_alpha   90.00
_cell.angle_beta   90.00
_cell.angle_gamma   90.00
#
_symmetry.space_group_name_H-M   'P 1'
#
loop_
_entity.id
_entity.type
_entity.pdbx_description
1 polymer ?
#
loop_
_entity_poly.entity_id
_entity_poly.type
_entity_poly.pdbx_seq_one_letter_code
_entity_poly.pdbx_strand_id
1 'polypeptide(L)'
;MIGKKVWIGVLVVILLGGGLIPVWSAEIKIGLVDIQRAINECQAGKEAKKALTKEAEKFQKQVQDKQKELQTLKESLEKQGMMLSQEAKAGKEKEYQSKLRDFQRWGQDSQNELNAKRVEMERNISIGLQ
;
A
#
# COMPACT_ATOMS: atom_id res chain seq x y z
N MET A 1 23.29 -33.26 47.71
CA MET A 1 23.03 -33.62 46.29
C MET A 1 21.54 -33.49 46.04
N ILE A 2 21.13 -33.09 44.83
CA ILE A 2 19.76 -32.81 44.34
C ILE A 2 19.37 -31.32 44.41
N GLY A 3 19.21 -30.69 43.23
CA GLY A 3 18.69 -29.32 43.10
C GLY A 3 18.99 -28.59 41.78
N LYS A 4 19.88 -29.09 40.90
CA LYS A 4 20.31 -28.38 39.67
C LYS A 4 19.52 -28.69 38.37
N LYS A 5 18.28 -29.20 38.43
CA LYS A 5 17.56 -29.64 37.21
C LYS A 5 16.31 -28.84 36.81
N VAL A 6 16.08 -27.64 37.37
CA VAL A 6 14.88 -26.84 37.05
C VAL A 6 15.13 -25.73 36.00
N TRP A 7 16.37 -25.45 35.61
CA TRP A 7 16.67 -24.31 34.72
C TRP A 7 16.69 -24.62 33.21
N ILE A 8 16.59 -25.89 32.80
CA ILE A 8 16.67 -26.28 31.37
C ILE A 8 15.29 -26.31 30.70
N GLY A 9 14.19 -26.27 31.47
CA GLY A 9 12.82 -26.29 30.93
C GLY A 9 12.30 -24.92 30.44
N VAL A 10 12.94 -23.81 30.78
CA VAL A 10 12.44 -22.45 30.46
C VAL A 10 13.07 -21.89 29.18
N LEU A 11 14.23 -22.40 28.75
CA LEU A 11 14.91 -21.93 27.53
C LEU A 11 14.36 -22.54 26.23
N VAL A 12 13.58 -23.62 26.29
CA VAL A 12 13.00 -24.27 25.10
C VAL A 12 11.59 -23.74 24.78
N VAL A 13 10.90 -23.11 25.73
CA VAL A 13 9.57 -22.53 25.50
C VAL A 13 9.62 -21.17 24.79
N ILE A 14 10.75 -20.47 24.84
CA ILE A 14 10.93 -19.19 24.12
C ILE A 14 11.24 -19.41 22.62
N LEU A 15 11.67 -20.62 22.24
CA LEU A 15 11.97 -20.97 20.84
C LEU A 15 10.74 -21.43 20.03
N LEU A 16 9.56 -21.53 20.65
CA LEU A 16 8.30 -21.92 20.00
C LEU A 16 7.22 -20.82 20.03
N GLY A 17 7.48 -19.67 20.67
CA GLY A 17 6.54 -18.54 20.76
C GLY A 17 6.82 -17.36 19.82
N GLY A 18 7.98 -17.34 19.16
CA GLY A 18 8.33 -16.34 18.15
C GLY A 18 7.78 -16.74 16.80
N GLY A 19 6.46 -16.60 16.64
CA GLY A 19 5.77 -16.84 15.37
C GLY A 19 6.54 -16.18 14.24
N LEU A 20 6.95 -17.01 13.28
CA LEU A 20 7.15 -16.61 11.90
C LEU A 20 5.84 -15.96 11.47
N ILE A 21 5.73 -14.65 11.66
CA ILE A 21 4.72 -13.88 10.93
C ILE A 21 5.22 -13.98 9.50
N PRO A 22 4.53 -14.68 8.59
CA PRO A 22 4.78 -14.41 7.20
C PRO A 22 4.48 -12.92 7.08
N VAL A 23 5.50 -12.13 6.74
CA VAL A 23 5.24 -10.86 6.04
C VAL A 23 4.54 -11.31 4.78
N TRP A 24 3.22 -11.46 4.88
CA TRP A 24 2.36 -11.48 3.74
C TRP A 24 2.72 -10.19 3.04
N SER A 25 3.45 -10.36 1.94
CA SER A 25 3.51 -9.41 0.86
C SER A 25 2.06 -9.05 0.59
N ALA A 26 1.60 -7.98 1.25
CA ALA A 26 0.33 -7.37 1.00
C ALA A 26 0.46 -6.91 -0.44
N GLU A 27 0.05 -7.81 -1.34
CA GLU A 27 -0.25 -7.48 -2.71
C GLU A 27 -1.08 -6.21 -2.61
N ILE A 28 -0.48 -5.09 -2.98
CA ILE A 28 -0.96 -3.74 -2.71
C ILE A 28 -2.25 -3.58 -3.52
N LYS A 29 -3.35 -4.11 -2.98
CA LYS A 29 -4.73 -3.97 -3.45
C LYS A 29 -5.41 -2.78 -2.77
N ILE A 30 -4.60 -1.90 -2.17
CA ILE A 30 -5.01 -0.72 -1.42
C ILE A 30 -5.65 0.34 -2.35
N GLY A 31 -5.28 0.37 -3.64
CA GLY A 31 -5.55 1.53 -4.47
C GLY A 31 -6.98 1.74 -4.96
N LEU A 32 -7.91 0.79 -4.77
CA LEU A 32 -9.19 0.80 -5.50
C LEU A 32 -10.37 0.43 -4.61
N VAL A 33 -10.26 -0.68 -3.89
CA VAL A 33 -11.31 -1.17 -2.99
C VAL A 33 -11.48 -0.26 -1.77
N ASP A 34 -10.38 0.20 -1.17
CA ASP A 34 -10.43 1.06 0.01
C ASP A 34 -11.07 2.41 -0.27
N ILE A 35 -10.88 2.94 -1.48
CA ILE A 35 -11.42 4.25 -1.86
C ILE A 35 -12.91 4.15 -2.19
N GLN A 36 -13.31 3.12 -2.94
CA GLN A 36 -14.73 2.86 -3.18
C GLN A 36 -15.48 2.64 -1.86
N ARG A 37 -14.86 1.95 -0.91
CA ARG A 37 -15.41 1.74 0.43
C ARG A 37 -15.50 3.03 1.22
N ALA A 38 -14.44 3.86 1.23
CA ALA A 38 -14.43 5.15 1.90
C ALA A 38 -15.53 6.09 1.37
N ILE A 39 -15.81 6.09 0.06
CA ILE A 39 -16.90 6.86 -0.54
C ILE A 39 -18.28 6.36 -0.11
N ASN A 40 -18.45 5.04 0.02
CA ASN A 40 -19.72 4.44 0.38
C ASN A 40 -20.03 4.54 1.88
N GLU A 41 -19.00 4.49 2.72
CA GLU A 41 -19.11 4.70 4.17
C GLU A 41 -19.27 6.17 4.54
N CYS A 42 -18.86 7.11 3.67
CA CYS A 42 -19.08 8.54 3.88
C CYS A 42 -20.57 8.90 3.81
N GLN A 43 -21.13 9.33 4.94
CA GLN A 43 -22.51 9.83 5.07
C GLN A 43 -22.70 11.27 4.53
N ALA A 44 -21.80 11.73 3.67
CA ALA A 44 -21.88 13.07 3.10
C ALA A 44 -23.02 13.18 2.07
N GLY A 45 -23.62 14.37 1.97
CA GLY A 45 -24.71 14.65 1.02
C GLY A 45 -24.35 14.34 -0.43
N LYS A 46 -25.37 14.28 -1.31
CA LYS A 46 -25.21 13.87 -2.73
C LYS A 46 -24.11 14.63 -3.49
N GLU A 47 -23.88 15.90 -3.17
CA GLU A 47 -22.87 16.73 -3.83
C GLU A 47 -21.44 16.39 -3.38
N ALA A 48 -21.22 16.25 -2.08
CA ALA A 48 -19.94 15.83 -1.51
C ALA A 48 -19.55 14.42 -1.99
N LYS A 49 -20.53 13.51 -2.07
CA LYS A 49 -20.31 12.16 -2.64
C LYS A 49 -19.86 12.22 -4.10
N LYS A 50 -20.47 13.08 -4.93
CA LYS A 50 -20.06 13.25 -6.35
C LYS A 50 -18.63 13.80 -6.48
N ALA A 51 -18.24 14.76 -5.64
CA ALA A 51 -16.88 15.31 -5.65
C ALA A 51 -15.85 14.23 -5.26
N LEU A 52 -16.13 13.47 -4.20
CA LEU A 52 -15.31 12.34 -3.76
C LEU A 52 -15.18 11.25 -4.84
N THR A 53 -16.28 10.89 -5.50
CA THR A 53 -16.25 9.89 -6.58
C THR A 53 -15.35 10.32 -7.73
N LYS A 54 -15.41 11.58 -8.18
CA LYS A 54 -14.54 12.08 -9.24
C LYS A 54 -13.06 12.02 -8.86
N GLU A 55 -12.72 12.40 -7.63
CA GLU A 55 -11.34 12.31 -7.16
C GLU A 55 -10.86 10.86 -7.06
N ALA A 56 -11.70 9.98 -6.53
CA ALA A 56 -11.39 8.56 -6.44
C ALA A 56 -11.16 7.92 -7.81
N GLU A 57 -11.99 8.22 -8.81
CA GLU A 57 -11.80 7.73 -10.17
C GLU A 57 -10.49 8.24 -10.79
N LYS A 58 -10.15 9.52 -10.54
CA LYS A 58 -8.87 10.10 -10.98
C LYS A 58 -7.69 9.43 -10.31
N PHE A 59 -7.79 9.14 -9.03
CA PHE A 59 -6.76 8.42 -8.27
C PHE A 59 -6.62 6.99 -8.78
N GLN A 60 -7.72 6.28 -8.96
CA GLN A 60 -7.77 4.92 -9.49
C GLN A 60 -7.10 4.81 -10.87
N LYS A 61 -7.33 5.76 -11.77
CA LYS A 61 -6.61 5.82 -13.06
C LYS A 61 -5.10 5.98 -12.86
N GLN A 62 -4.67 6.90 -11.99
CA GLN A 62 -3.25 7.10 -11.71
C GLN A 62 -2.59 5.86 -11.09
N VAL A 63 -3.29 5.14 -10.21
CA VAL A 63 -2.82 3.85 -9.67
C VAL A 63 -2.61 2.87 -10.82
N GLN A 64 -3.61 2.68 -11.68
CA GLN A 64 -3.54 1.75 -12.80
C GLN A 64 -2.40 2.09 -13.77
N ASP A 65 -2.23 3.36 -14.11
CA ASP A 65 -1.19 3.81 -15.03
C ASP A 65 0.21 3.53 -14.45
N LYS A 66 0.45 3.89 -13.19
CA LYS A 66 1.74 3.62 -12.51
C LYS A 66 2.00 2.12 -12.38
N GLN A 67 0.97 1.34 -12.09
CA GLN A 67 1.07 -0.11 -11.95
C GLN A 67 1.39 -0.78 -13.30
N LYS A 68 0.76 -0.33 -14.40
CA LYS A 68 1.12 -0.74 -15.76
C LYS A 68 2.54 -0.38 -16.13
N GLU A 69 3.00 0.81 -15.75
CA GLU A 69 4.35 1.26 -16.04
C GLU A 69 5.39 0.39 -15.33
N LEU A 70 5.18 0.11 -14.05
CA LEU A 70 6.00 -0.82 -13.26
C LEU A 70 5.98 -2.25 -13.82
N GLN A 71 4.81 -2.74 -14.22
CA GLN A 71 4.68 -4.06 -14.84
C GLN A 71 5.45 -4.13 -16.17
N THR A 72 5.34 -3.10 -17.00
CA THR A 72 6.05 -3.01 -18.28
C THR A 72 7.56 -2.98 -18.06
N LEU A 73 8.06 -2.21 -17.08
CA LEU A 73 9.48 -2.22 -16.71
C LEU A 73 9.93 -3.59 -16.23
N LYS A 74 9.14 -4.27 -15.39
CA LYS A 74 9.45 -5.60 -14.89
C LYS A 74 9.51 -6.63 -16.03
N GLU A 75 8.52 -6.65 -16.92
CA GLU A 75 8.52 -7.54 -18.08
C GLU A 75 9.68 -7.23 -19.03
N SER A 76 10.02 -5.96 -19.22
CA SER A 76 11.18 -5.55 -20.01
C SER A 76 12.48 -6.05 -19.37
N LEU A 77 12.62 -5.98 -18.05
CA LEU A 77 13.75 -6.53 -17.31
C LEU A 77 13.83 -8.06 -17.38
N GLU A 78 12.71 -8.78 -17.31
CA GLU A 78 12.71 -10.25 -17.42
C GLU A 78 13.01 -10.71 -18.86
N LYS A 79 12.35 -10.10 -19.87
CA LYS A 79 12.51 -10.49 -21.28
C LYS A 79 13.83 -10.00 -21.87
N GLN A 80 14.17 -8.74 -21.65
CA GLN A 80 15.38 -8.13 -22.21
C GLN A 80 16.58 -8.26 -21.29
N GLY A 81 16.42 -8.53 -19.99
CA GLY A 81 17.55 -8.64 -19.06
C GLY A 81 18.50 -9.81 -19.35
N MET A 82 18.06 -10.79 -20.14
CA MET A 82 18.93 -11.85 -20.69
C MET A 82 19.73 -11.38 -21.92
N MET A 83 19.28 -10.32 -22.61
CA MET A 83 19.90 -9.74 -23.81
C MET A 83 20.61 -8.40 -23.54
N LEU A 84 20.33 -7.75 -22.41
CA LEU A 84 20.90 -6.46 -22.00
C LEU A 84 22.28 -6.65 -21.37
N SER A 85 23.16 -5.66 -21.57
CA SER A 85 24.42 -5.59 -20.82
C SER A 85 24.15 -5.41 -19.33
N GLN A 86 25.10 -5.85 -18.50
CA GLN A 86 24.99 -5.79 -17.04
C GLN A 86 24.76 -4.37 -16.52
N GLU A 87 25.31 -3.38 -17.23
CA GLU A 87 25.16 -1.95 -16.94
C GLU A 87 23.75 -1.42 -17.31
N ALA A 88 23.21 -1.82 -18.46
CA ALA A 88 21.85 -1.45 -18.86
C ALA A 88 20.78 -2.11 -17.98
N LYS A 89 21.03 -3.36 -17.54
CA LYS A 89 20.18 -4.07 -16.58
C LYS A 89 20.17 -3.35 -15.23
N ALA A 90 21.34 -2.99 -14.70
CA ALA A 90 21.46 -2.24 -13.45
C ALA A 90 20.77 -0.86 -13.52
N GLY A 91 20.86 -0.18 -14.65
CA GLY A 91 20.15 1.09 -14.89
C GLY A 91 18.62 0.93 -14.81
N LYS A 92 18.06 -0.05 -15.54
CA LYS A 92 16.61 -0.32 -15.52
C LYS A 92 16.11 -0.83 -14.16
N GLU A 93 16.91 -1.61 -13.46
CA GLU A 93 16.55 -2.11 -12.13
C GLU A 93 16.53 -0.98 -11.09
N LYS A 94 17.47 -0.04 -11.19
CA LYS A 94 17.47 1.18 -10.39
C LYS A 94 16.27 2.08 -10.70
N GLU A 95 15.92 2.22 -11.97
CA GLU A 95 14.71 2.96 -12.38
C GLU A 95 13.43 2.31 -11.84
N TYR A 96 13.32 0.98 -11.96
CA TYR A 96 12.21 0.21 -11.40
C TYR A 96 12.09 0.42 -9.89
N GLN A 97 13.20 0.30 -9.14
CA GLN A 97 13.19 0.55 -7.70
C GLN A 97 12.84 1.99 -7.33
N SER A 98 13.26 2.98 -8.13
CA SER A 98 12.87 4.38 -7.93
C SER A 98 11.36 4.55 -8.11
N LYS A 99 10.83 4.12 -9.26
CA LYS A 99 9.39 4.20 -9.56
C LYS A 99 8.54 3.44 -8.54
N LEU A 100 9.05 2.31 -8.03
CA LEU A 100 8.36 1.50 -7.03
C LEU A 100 8.26 2.25 -5.68
N ARG A 101 9.36 2.88 -5.23
CA ARG A 101 9.34 3.74 -4.04
C ARG A 101 8.42 4.93 -4.22
N ASP A 102 8.48 5.59 -5.38
CA ASP A 102 7.62 6.73 -5.68
C ASP A 102 6.15 6.32 -5.69
N PHE A 103 5.82 5.14 -6.23
CA PHE A 103 4.48 4.58 -6.22
C PHE A 103 3.99 4.28 -4.79
N GLN A 104 4.83 3.67 -3.95
CA GLN A 104 4.50 3.40 -2.55
C GLN A 104 4.27 4.70 -1.76
N ARG A 105 5.16 5.68 -1.92
CA ARG A 105 5.05 6.98 -1.27
C ARG A 105 3.79 7.72 -1.71
N TRP A 106 3.56 7.78 -3.02
CA TRP A 106 2.38 8.41 -3.59
C TRP A 106 1.08 7.73 -3.13
N GLY A 107 1.07 6.40 -3.05
CA GLY A 107 -0.07 5.64 -2.53
C GLY A 107 -0.38 6.00 -1.07
N GLN A 108 0.66 6.10 -0.24
CA GLN A 108 0.51 6.50 1.16
C GLN A 108 0.02 7.94 1.30
N ASP A 109 0.60 8.87 0.55
CA ASP A 109 0.23 10.30 0.56
C ASP A 109 -1.22 10.48 0.13
N SER A 110 -1.64 9.75 -0.90
CA SER A 110 -3.00 9.85 -1.42
C SER A 110 -4.04 9.17 -0.52
N GLN A 111 -3.67 8.08 0.15
CA GLN A 111 -4.53 7.48 1.17
C GLN A 111 -4.77 8.45 2.34
N ASN A 112 -3.72 9.17 2.73
CA ASN A 112 -3.81 10.22 3.76
C ASN A 112 -4.68 11.39 3.28
N GLU A 113 -4.50 11.84 2.04
CA GLU A 113 -5.29 12.93 1.45
C GLU A 113 -6.78 12.58 1.36
N LEU A 114 -7.12 11.37 0.92
CA LEU A 114 -8.51 10.90 0.87
C LEU A 114 -9.14 10.82 2.26
N ASN A 115 -8.39 10.34 3.25
CA ASN A 115 -8.84 10.33 4.64
C ASN A 115 -9.05 11.75 5.19
N ALA A 116 -8.14 12.68 4.88
CA ALA A 116 -8.26 14.08 5.30
C ALA A 116 -9.49 14.75 4.67
N LYS A 117 -9.70 14.56 3.36
CA LYS A 117 -10.89 15.08 2.66
C LYS A 117 -12.18 14.52 3.22
N ARG A 118 -12.21 13.22 3.55
CA ARG A 118 -13.38 12.61 4.22
C ARG A 118 -13.71 13.33 5.53
N VAL A 119 -12.72 13.51 6.40
CA VAL A 119 -12.89 14.18 7.70
C VAL A 119 -13.34 15.63 7.53
N GLU A 120 -12.78 16.33 6.54
CA GLU A 120 -13.14 17.71 6.23
C GLU A 120 -14.60 17.83 5.76
N MET A 121 -15.04 16.95 4.85
CA MET A 121 -16.42 16.93 4.37
C MET A 121 -17.42 16.57 5.47
N GLU A 122 -17.10 15.58 6.31
CA GLU A 122 -17.92 15.24 7.48
C GLU A 122 -18.06 16.44 8.43
N ARG A 123 -16.97 17.16 8.68
CA ARG A 123 -16.97 18.36 9.51
C ARG A 123 -17.82 19.48 8.91
N ASN A 124 -17.67 19.80 7.63
CA ASN A 124 -18.43 20.88 6.99
C ASN A 124 -19.94 20.60 6.99
N ILE A 125 -20.35 19.35 6.84
CA ILE A 125 -21.78 18.98 6.90
C ILE A 125 -22.31 19.11 8.33
N SER A 126 -21.54 18.72 9.34
CA SER A 126 -21.95 18.86 10.74
C SER A 126 -22.16 20.33 11.18
N ILE A 127 -21.40 21.26 10.60
CA ILE A 127 -21.51 22.70 10.90
C ILE A 127 -22.66 23.35 10.12
N GLY A 128 -22.94 22.90 8.90
CA GLY A 128 -24.05 23.40 8.08
C GLY A 128 -25.45 22.93 8.52
N LEU A 129 -25.53 22.01 9.48
CA LEU A 129 -26.77 21.51 10.08
C LEU A 129 -27.14 22.21 11.41
N GLN A 130 -26.36 23.19 11.86
CA GLN A 130 -26.71 24.07 12.99
C GLN A 130 -27.34 25.36 12.50
#